data_AF-A0A5J4RND4-F1
#
_entry.id   AF-A0A5J4RND4-F1
#
_cell.length_a   1.000
_cell.length_b   1.000
_cell.length_c   1.000
_cell.angle_alpha   90.00
_cell.angle_beta   90.00
_cell.angle_gamma   90.00
#
_symmetry.space_group_name_H-M   'P 1'
#
loop_
_entity.id
_entity.type
_entity.pdbx_description
1 polymer ?
#
loop_
_entity_poly.entity_id
_entity_poly.type
_entity_poly.pdbx_seq_one_letter_code
_entity_poly.pdbx_strand_id
1 'polypeptide(L)'
;MIFFEKYDFLNNKNTNRYNIYYLEKSFGTSFEQQRWILKYIDYYKTAKISNLYTEQIKTEIQNKNVSTSAFNVWYHDFKTTNTLLHNRADIEVFYWIDGLGIDWIPFISHLLEEKKDEKIYLNEIYIARAQYPSTTEVNKKSLLELSNDKLLKTGDLDNFAHKTGNKYPNYILEEIEIVKNAIHDILTEYAGKKIAIVSDHGLTALSQLCDGLNMAGVTSDHSGRIAKRTIGKCVSNTDFVVCEDEITMCALRHESLCGKVPVGQSVHGGCTPEEVLVPIFIISSQPNVKNWTAKLIRNEISGTNPVVEYSISGLSSSDIPFVMYNNKRYELTLQKDRIYISDRLNLVENIANITLNIRNDCQTFKLQINIGAEGDDLFNI
;
A
#
# COMPACT_ATOMS: atom_id res chain seq x y z
N MET A 1 14.79 -24.78 0.87
CA MET A 1 14.29 -26.16 1.03
C MET A 1 14.81 -26.81 2.32
N ILE A 2 16.13 -26.85 2.57
CA ILE A 2 16.73 -27.49 3.77
C ILE A 2 16.26 -26.89 5.11
N PHE A 3 15.92 -25.60 5.16
CA PHE A 3 15.44 -24.94 6.39
C PHE A 3 14.08 -25.42 6.87
N PHE A 4 13.17 -25.69 5.91
CA PHE A 4 11.81 -26.08 6.19
C PHE A 4 11.70 -27.54 6.62
N GLU A 5 12.61 -28.41 6.18
CA GLU A 5 12.62 -29.83 6.55
C GLU A 5 13.03 -30.10 8.01
N LYS A 6 13.69 -29.14 8.68
CA LYS A 6 14.29 -29.34 10.02
C LYS A 6 13.38 -28.93 11.19
N TYR A 7 12.31 -28.18 10.92
CA TYR A 7 11.31 -27.77 11.89
C TYR A 7 9.93 -28.18 11.36
N ASP A 8 9.01 -28.62 12.22
CA ASP A 8 7.59 -28.92 11.90
C ASP A 8 6.79 -27.74 11.31
N PHE A 9 7.47 -26.68 10.84
CA PHE A 9 6.98 -25.56 10.05
C PHE A 9 6.23 -25.98 8.76
N LEU A 10 6.33 -27.26 8.39
CA LEU A 10 5.78 -27.87 7.18
C LEU A 10 4.53 -28.75 7.37
N ASN A 11 4.05 -28.98 8.61
CA ASN A 11 3.00 -30.00 8.84
C ASN A 11 1.58 -29.56 8.45
N ASN A 12 1.37 -28.29 8.08
CA ASN A 12 0.10 -27.81 7.54
C ASN A 12 0.29 -27.29 6.10
N LYS A 13 -0.41 -27.91 5.14
CA LYS A 13 -0.33 -27.57 3.71
C LYS A 13 -0.62 -26.09 3.42
N ASN A 14 -1.53 -25.47 4.16
CA ASN A 14 -1.87 -24.05 3.98
C ASN A 14 -0.76 -23.12 4.49
N THR A 15 -0.12 -23.46 5.61
CA THR A 15 1.02 -22.71 6.16
C THR A 15 2.23 -22.75 5.21
N ASN A 16 2.44 -23.89 4.53
CA ASN A 16 3.51 -24.02 3.54
C ASN A 16 3.30 -23.07 2.34
N ARG A 17 2.07 -22.94 1.84
CA ARG A 17 1.73 -22.05 0.73
C ARG A 17 2.02 -20.57 1.03
N TYR A 18 1.62 -20.08 2.20
CA TYR A 18 1.79 -18.66 2.57
C TYR A 18 3.25 -18.29 2.83
N ASN A 19 4.03 -19.20 3.43
CA ASN A 19 5.48 -19.02 3.57
C ASN A 19 6.19 -18.91 2.22
N ILE A 20 5.75 -19.70 1.23
CA ILE A 20 6.28 -19.64 -0.14
C ILE A 20 6.00 -18.26 -0.75
N TYR A 21 4.77 -17.76 -0.62
CA TYR A 21 4.39 -16.43 -1.13
C TYR A 21 5.19 -15.29 -0.51
N TYR A 22 5.44 -15.34 0.80
CA TYR A 22 6.28 -14.34 1.46
C TYR A 22 7.73 -14.36 0.93
N LEU A 23 8.29 -15.55 0.68
CA LEU A 23 9.67 -15.71 0.20
C LEU A 23 9.85 -15.51 -1.31
N GLU A 24 8.79 -15.23 -2.07
CA GLU A 24 8.92 -14.95 -3.50
C GLU A 24 9.77 -13.72 -3.79
N LYS A 25 10.24 -13.61 -5.03
CA LYS A 25 11.10 -12.51 -5.46
C LYS A 25 10.41 -11.16 -5.26
N SER A 26 11.12 -10.24 -4.61
CA SER A 26 10.63 -8.90 -4.33
C SER A 26 10.51 -8.10 -5.62
N PHE A 27 9.46 -7.30 -5.72
CA PHE A 27 9.16 -6.41 -6.84
C PHE A 27 8.46 -5.14 -6.33
N GLY A 28 8.09 -4.23 -7.24
CA GLY A 28 7.43 -2.97 -6.89
C GLY A 28 8.16 -1.71 -7.38
N THR A 29 9.30 -1.86 -8.06
CA THR A 29 9.98 -0.78 -8.77
C THR A 29 10.61 -1.25 -10.08
N SER A 30 10.58 -0.38 -11.10
CA SER A 30 11.26 -0.56 -12.38
C SER A 30 12.47 0.36 -12.56
N PHE A 31 12.65 1.33 -11.66
CA PHE A 31 13.72 2.33 -11.70
C PHE A 31 15.08 1.67 -11.40
N GLU A 32 16.05 1.85 -12.29
CA GLU A 32 17.36 1.19 -12.21
C GLU A 32 18.08 1.46 -10.89
N GLN A 33 18.11 2.72 -10.46
CA GLN A 33 18.75 3.15 -9.22
C GLN A 33 18.11 2.55 -7.95
N GLN A 34 16.84 2.12 -8.03
CA GLN A 34 16.15 1.49 -6.91
C GLN A 34 16.29 -0.04 -6.93
N ARG A 35 16.69 -0.68 -8.05
CA ARG A 35 16.66 -2.16 -8.20
C ARG A 35 17.43 -2.93 -7.14
N TRP A 36 18.48 -2.35 -6.57
CA TRP A 36 19.25 -2.99 -5.50
C TRP A 36 18.36 -3.33 -4.30
N ILE A 37 17.29 -2.57 -4.05
CA ILE A 37 16.40 -2.79 -2.92
C ILE A 37 15.67 -4.14 -3.01
N LEU A 38 15.30 -4.55 -4.23
CA LEU A 38 14.59 -5.81 -4.44
C LEU A 38 15.45 -7.00 -4.02
N LYS A 39 16.74 -6.95 -4.37
CA LYS A 39 17.73 -7.95 -3.96
C LYS A 39 18.01 -7.90 -2.46
N TYR A 40 18.10 -6.70 -1.89
CA TYR A 40 18.27 -6.52 -0.44
C TYR A 40 17.10 -7.14 0.35
N ILE A 41 15.86 -6.86 -0.06
CA ILE A 41 14.67 -7.37 0.63
C ILE A 41 14.53 -8.90 0.48
N ASP A 42 14.92 -9.49 -0.65
CA ASP A 42 15.01 -10.95 -0.76
C ASP A 42 15.96 -11.56 0.29
N TYR A 43 17.12 -10.92 0.50
CA TYR A 43 18.06 -11.34 1.53
C TYR A 43 17.47 -11.12 2.93
N TYR A 44 16.76 -10.02 3.15
CA TYR A 44 16.15 -9.68 4.44
C TYR A 44 15.09 -10.72 4.80
N LYS A 45 14.18 -11.04 3.88
CA LYS A 45 13.14 -12.05 4.11
C LYS A 45 13.75 -13.42 4.41
N THR A 46 14.80 -13.80 3.69
CA THR A 46 15.52 -15.05 3.97
C THR A 46 16.17 -15.03 5.36
N ALA A 47 16.81 -13.92 5.74
CA ALA A 47 17.43 -13.73 7.05
C ALA A 47 16.39 -13.76 8.19
N LYS A 48 15.26 -13.08 8.02
CA LYS A 48 14.13 -13.06 8.96
C LYS A 48 13.53 -14.44 9.16
N ILE A 49 13.20 -15.15 8.08
CA ILE A 49 12.64 -16.52 8.17
C ILE A 49 13.66 -17.48 8.76
N SER A 50 14.94 -17.33 8.44
CA SER A 50 15.99 -18.19 8.99
C SER A 50 16.43 -17.85 10.41
N ASN A 51 15.94 -16.72 10.96
CA ASN A 51 16.38 -16.13 12.22
C ASN A 51 17.92 -16.03 12.32
N LEU A 52 18.55 -15.59 11.23
CA LEU A 52 19.99 -15.51 11.10
C LEU A 52 20.39 -14.17 10.47
N TYR A 53 21.30 -13.45 11.13
CA TYR A 53 21.92 -12.26 10.56
C TYR A 53 23.01 -12.68 9.56
N THR A 54 22.66 -12.67 8.27
CA THR A 54 23.54 -13.18 7.21
C THR A 54 24.62 -12.18 6.81
N GLU A 55 25.77 -12.68 6.36
CA GLU A 55 26.85 -11.82 5.85
C GLU A 55 26.44 -11.02 4.61
N GLN A 56 25.51 -11.53 3.79
CA GLN A 56 24.94 -10.78 2.67
C GLN A 56 24.21 -9.53 3.15
N ILE A 57 23.31 -9.66 4.14
CA ILE A 57 22.58 -8.50 4.67
C ILE A 57 23.53 -7.52 5.33
N LYS A 58 24.45 -8.04 6.16
CA LYS A 58 25.44 -7.22 6.86
C LYS A 58 26.30 -6.42 5.88
N THR A 59 26.79 -7.04 4.82
CA THR A 59 27.60 -6.35 3.80
C THR A 59 26.78 -5.30 3.06
N GLU A 60 25.57 -5.63 2.61
CA GLU A 60 24.73 -4.69 1.86
C GLU A 60 24.33 -3.47 2.70
N ILE A 61 23.89 -3.67 3.95
CA ILE A 61 23.49 -2.54 4.81
C ILE A 61 24.69 -1.68 5.24
N GLN A 62 25.86 -2.29 5.50
CA GLN A 62 27.08 -1.55 5.79
C GLN A 62 27.51 -0.67 4.62
N ASN A 63 27.33 -1.15 3.39
CA ASN A 63 27.65 -0.37 2.19
C ASN A 63 26.63 0.74 1.94
N LYS A 64 25.33 0.43 2.00
CA LYS A 64 24.25 1.38 1.69
C LYS A 64 24.08 2.46 2.74
N ASN A 65 24.34 2.11 4.01
CA ASN A 65 24.21 3.00 5.15
C ASN A 65 25.58 3.21 5.85
N VAL A 66 26.66 3.34 5.06
CA VAL A 66 28.02 3.60 5.58
C VAL A 66 28.12 4.97 6.28
N SER A 67 27.30 5.93 5.86
CA SER A 67 27.22 7.28 6.41
C SER A 67 25.83 7.87 6.19
N THR A 68 25.52 8.96 6.90
CA THR A 68 24.29 9.75 6.67
C THR A 68 24.16 10.17 5.20
N SER A 69 25.25 10.59 4.56
CA SER A 69 25.23 11.00 3.14
C SER A 69 24.88 9.84 2.22
N ALA A 70 25.47 8.66 2.44
CA ALA A 70 25.17 7.47 1.63
C ALA A 70 23.71 7.02 1.79
N PHE A 71 23.21 7.04 3.04
CA PHE A 71 21.81 6.78 3.33
C PHE A 71 20.89 7.76 2.59
N ASN A 72 21.14 9.06 2.71
CA ASN A 72 20.30 10.09 2.08
C ASN A 72 20.23 9.96 0.54
N VAL A 73 21.30 9.50 -0.12
CA VAL A 73 21.30 9.30 -1.58
C VAL A 73 20.20 8.32 -2.00
N TRP A 74 20.19 7.09 -1.47
CA TRP A 74 19.19 6.12 -1.89
C TRP A 74 17.83 6.39 -1.25
N TYR A 75 17.80 6.93 -0.03
CA TYR A 75 16.55 7.27 0.65
C TYR A 75 15.74 8.28 -0.17
N HIS A 76 16.39 9.30 -0.74
CA HIS A 76 15.73 10.30 -1.57
C HIS A 76 15.43 9.85 -3.01
N ASP A 77 15.92 8.68 -3.45
CA ASP A 77 15.45 8.07 -4.70
C ASP A 77 13.97 7.65 -4.61
N PHE A 78 13.42 7.53 -3.38
CA PHE A 78 12.03 7.20 -3.13
C PHE A 78 11.21 8.45 -2.77
N LYS A 79 9.97 8.49 -3.26
CA LYS A 79 9.00 9.53 -2.94
C LYS A 79 8.22 9.15 -1.68
N THR A 80 7.69 10.15 -0.98
CA THR A 80 6.78 9.90 0.15
C THR A 80 5.42 9.39 -0.35
N THR A 81 4.64 8.76 0.52
CA THR A 81 3.27 8.33 0.21
C THR A 81 2.41 9.49 -0.29
N ASN A 82 2.49 10.64 0.38
CA ASN A 82 1.78 11.86 -0.03
C ASN A 82 2.21 12.31 -1.43
N THR A 83 3.51 12.32 -1.73
CA THR A 83 3.98 12.72 -3.06
C THR A 83 3.52 11.74 -4.15
N LEU A 84 3.49 10.44 -3.88
CA LEU A 84 3.03 9.45 -4.87
C LEU A 84 1.52 9.53 -5.13
N LEU A 85 0.74 9.88 -4.10
CA LEU A 85 -0.72 9.85 -4.17
C LEU A 85 -1.39 11.23 -4.25
N HIS A 86 -0.64 12.33 -4.29
CA HIS A 86 -1.19 13.71 -4.25
C HIS A 86 -2.27 14.01 -5.31
N ASN A 87 -2.19 13.40 -6.50
CA ASN A 87 -3.15 13.59 -7.59
C ASN A 87 -4.12 12.41 -7.78
N ARG A 88 -4.28 11.56 -6.75
CA ARG A 88 -5.12 10.36 -6.80
C ARG A 88 -6.48 10.56 -6.15
N ALA A 89 -7.19 11.60 -6.59
CA ALA A 89 -8.57 11.88 -6.17
C ALA A 89 -9.58 10.78 -6.60
N ASP A 90 -9.14 9.80 -7.40
CA ASP A 90 -9.89 8.60 -7.74
C ASP A 90 -9.88 7.53 -6.64
N ILE A 91 -8.98 7.60 -5.66
CA ILE A 91 -8.97 6.70 -4.49
C ILE A 91 -10.07 7.14 -3.53
N GLU A 92 -10.98 6.23 -3.22
CA GLU A 92 -12.17 6.50 -2.41
C GLU A 92 -11.98 6.15 -0.94
N VAL A 93 -11.09 5.20 -0.62
CA VAL A 93 -10.83 4.74 0.75
C VAL A 93 -9.35 4.46 0.94
N PHE A 94 -8.81 4.90 2.08
CA PHE A 94 -7.45 4.61 2.50
C PHE A 94 -7.49 3.67 3.71
N TYR A 95 -6.87 2.51 3.54
CA TYR A 95 -6.59 1.57 4.62
C TYR A 95 -5.14 1.70 5.06
N TRP A 96 -4.91 1.69 6.37
CA TRP A 96 -3.59 1.74 6.97
C TRP A 96 -3.34 0.46 7.74
N ILE A 97 -2.24 -0.22 7.39
CA ILE A 97 -1.71 -1.35 8.15
C ILE A 97 -0.47 -0.88 8.89
N ASP A 98 -0.54 -0.88 10.22
CA ASP A 98 0.51 -0.40 11.11
C ASP A 98 1.71 -1.35 11.12
N GLY A 99 2.92 -0.82 10.88
CA GLY A 99 4.17 -1.60 10.81
C GLY A 99 4.38 -2.43 9.54
N LEU A 100 3.69 -2.12 8.43
CA LEU A 100 3.83 -2.86 7.17
C LEU A 100 5.00 -2.36 6.30
N GLY A 101 6.05 -3.17 6.17
CA GLY A 101 7.21 -2.95 5.28
C GLY A 101 7.06 -3.52 3.86
N ILE A 102 8.00 -3.18 2.97
CA ILE A 102 7.99 -3.67 1.57
C ILE A 102 8.30 -5.16 1.42
N ASP A 103 8.76 -5.83 2.46
CA ASP A 103 8.94 -7.28 2.50
C ASP A 103 7.62 -8.04 2.27
N TRP A 104 6.49 -7.42 2.60
CA TRP A 104 5.15 -8.00 2.43
C TRP A 104 4.58 -7.91 1.01
N ILE A 105 5.22 -7.19 0.08
CA ILE A 105 4.69 -6.98 -1.28
C ILE A 105 4.31 -8.29 -1.99
N PRO A 106 5.19 -9.30 -2.07
CA PRO A 106 4.84 -10.52 -2.79
C PRO A 106 3.69 -11.28 -2.12
N PHE A 107 3.69 -11.35 -0.79
CA PHE A 107 2.65 -12.04 -0.03
C PHE A 107 1.27 -11.43 -0.27
N ILE A 108 1.13 -10.12 -0.09
CA ILE A 108 -0.14 -9.40 -0.29
C ILE A 108 -0.59 -9.50 -1.75
N SER A 109 0.35 -9.43 -2.70
CA SER A 109 0.03 -9.53 -4.12
C SER A 109 -0.60 -10.87 -4.49
N HIS A 110 -0.12 -11.97 -3.90
CA HIS A 110 -0.74 -13.29 -4.08
C HIS A 110 -2.14 -13.35 -3.49
N LEU A 111 -2.33 -12.84 -2.27
CA LEU A 111 -3.65 -12.80 -1.63
C LEU A 111 -4.67 -12.03 -2.49
N LEU A 112 -4.24 -10.97 -3.18
CA LEU A 112 -5.09 -10.17 -4.07
C LEU A 112 -5.32 -10.85 -5.43
N GLU A 113 -4.31 -11.51 -6.02
CA GLU A 113 -4.49 -12.23 -7.29
C GLU A 113 -5.47 -13.40 -7.16
N GLU A 114 -5.51 -14.05 -5.98
CA GLU A 114 -6.53 -15.08 -5.66
C GLU A 114 -7.98 -14.55 -5.70
N LYS A 115 -8.17 -13.22 -5.72
CA LYS A 115 -9.46 -12.54 -5.68
C LYS A 115 -9.87 -11.91 -7.00
N LYS A 116 -9.11 -12.14 -8.06
CA LYS A 116 -9.35 -11.58 -9.39
C LYS A 116 -10.69 -11.97 -10.01
N ASP A 117 -11.13 -13.21 -9.79
CA ASP A 117 -12.43 -13.72 -10.27
C ASP A 117 -13.62 -13.04 -9.56
N GLU A 118 -13.39 -12.47 -8.38
CA GLU A 118 -14.35 -11.65 -7.62
C GLU A 118 -14.34 -10.17 -8.07
N LYS A 119 -13.68 -9.86 -9.20
CA LYS A 119 -13.45 -8.50 -9.72
C LYS A 119 -12.67 -7.62 -8.74
N ILE A 120 -11.69 -8.18 -8.05
CA ILE A 120 -10.77 -7.44 -7.19
C ILE A 120 -9.41 -7.46 -7.88
N TYR A 121 -8.97 -6.31 -8.39
CA TYR A 121 -7.74 -6.20 -9.17
C TYR A 121 -6.71 -5.35 -8.42
N LEU A 122 -5.53 -5.92 -8.17
CA LEU A 122 -4.35 -5.14 -7.83
C LEU A 122 -3.83 -4.46 -9.11
N ASN A 123 -4.04 -3.15 -9.20
CA ASN A 123 -3.70 -2.39 -10.40
C ASN A 123 -2.31 -1.77 -10.34
N GLU A 124 -1.89 -1.31 -9.16
CA GLU A 124 -0.62 -0.60 -9.00
C GLU A 124 0.02 -0.96 -7.67
N ILE A 125 1.36 -1.02 -7.69
CA ILE A 125 2.18 -1.13 -6.49
C ILE A 125 3.21 0.00 -6.56
N TYR A 126 3.37 0.71 -5.46
CA TYR A 126 4.46 1.66 -5.28
C TYR A 126 5.28 1.31 -4.05
N ILE A 127 6.57 1.67 -4.11
CA ILE A 127 7.44 1.73 -2.93
C ILE A 127 7.61 3.21 -2.57
N ALA A 128 7.18 3.56 -1.37
CA ALA A 128 7.32 4.90 -0.81
C ALA A 128 8.35 4.90 0.33
N ARG A 129 8.85 6.08 0.68
CA ARG A 129 9.60 6.30 1.93
C ARG A 129 8.73 6.92 3.02
N ALA A 130 8.82 6.37 4.22
CA ALA A 130 8.46 7.03 5.47
C ALA A 130 9.52 8.09 5.83
N GLN A 131 9.16 9.06 6.67
CA GLN A 131 10.13 9.94 7.34
C GLN A 131 10.81 9.18 8.48
N TYR A 132 12.09 9.47 8.70
CA TYR A 132 12.78 9.09 9.92
C TYR A 132 12.65 10.22 10.97
N PRO A 133 12.45 9.92 12.27
CA PRO A 133 12.31 8.58 12.85
C PRO A 133 11.09 7.82 12.31
N SER A 134 11.28 6.55 11.94
CA SER A 134 10.26 5.70 11.32
C SER A 134 9.24 5.21 12.36
N THR A 135 8.47 6.16 12.87
CA THR A 135 7.51 6.00 13.97
C THR A 135 6.12 6.41 13.52
N THR A 136 5.10 5.88 14.19
CA THR A 136 3.71 6.23 13.95
C THR A 136 3.44 7.70 14.19
N GLU A 137 3.99 8.30 15.24
CA GLU A 137 3.79 9.72 15.58
C GLU A 137 4.24 10.64 14.44
N VAL A 138 5.35 10.32 13.80
CA VAL A 138 5.93 11.11 12.70
C VAL A 138 5.12 10.93 11.42
N ASN A 139 4.78 9.68 11.06
CA ASN A 139 4.30 9.36 9.72
C ASN A 139 2.78 9.36 9.58
N LYS A 140 2.03 9.00 10.64
CA LYS A 140 0.57 8.91 10.61
C LYS A 140 -0.11 10.24 10.24
N LYS A 141 0.45 11.37 10.68
CA LYS A 141 -0.09 12.70 10.38
C LYS A 141 -0.23 12.92 8.87
N SER A 142 0.81 12.57 8.12
CA SER A 142 0.81 12.73 6.66
C SER A 142 -0.26 11.87 5.97
N LEU A 143 -0.51 10.66 6.48
CA LEU A 143 -1.53 9.74 5.97
C LEU A 143 -2.96 10.20 6.30
N LEU A 144 -3.16 10.79 7.48
CA LEU A 144 -4.43 11.40 7.85
C LEU A 144 -4.77 12.58 6.94
N GLU A 145 -3.80 13.46 6.68
CA GLU A 145 -3.96 14.57 5.73
C GLU A 145 -4.32 14.06 4.32
N LEU A 146 -3.61 13.04 3.82
CA LEU A 146 -3.87 12.43 2.50
C LEU A 146 -5.28 11.83 2.37
N SER A 147 -5.79 11.27 3.46
CA SER A 147 -7.11 10.61 3.51
C SER A 147 -8.24 11.55 3.92
N ASN A 148 -7.98 12.86 4.11
CA ASN A 148 -8.93 13.83 4.68
C ASN A 148 -9.53 13.32 6.01
N ASP A 149 -8.65 12.86 6.92
CA ASP A 149 -8.98 12.30 8.23
C ASP A 149 -9.86 11.02 8.19
N LYS A 150 -9.92 10.33 7.04
CA LYS A 150 -10.68 9.08 6.85
C LYS A 150 -9.77 7.87 6.66
N LEU A 151 -8.74 7.77 7.48
CA LEU A 151 -7.80 6.65 7.48
C LEU A 151 -8.34 5.47 8.29
N LEU A 152 -8.60 4.34 7.64
CA LEU A 152 -9.12 3.14 8.30
C LEU A 152 -7.95 2.24 8.73
N LYS A 153 -7.72 2.10 10.04
CA LYS A 153 -6.70 1.15 10.56
C LYS A 153 -7.22 -0.29 10.49
N THR A 154 -6.38 -1.20 10.01
CA THR A 154 -6.61 -2.66 10.05
C THR A 154 -5.25 -3.38 10.13
N GLY A 155 -5.21 -4.55 10.77
CA GLY A 155 -3.94 -5.14 11.17
C GLY A 155 -3.18 -4.31 12.21
N ASP A 156 -2.21 -4.94 12.86
CA ASP A 156 -1.41 -4.28 13.91
C ASP A 156 -0.08 -5.03 14.11
N LEU A 157 0.79 -4.99 13.10
CA LEU A 157 2.08 -5.66 13.16
C LEU A 157 2.97 -5.04 14.24
N ASP A 158 2.93 -3.72 14.38
CA ASP A 158 3.73 -3.00 15.37
C ASP A 158 3.39 -3.44 16.81
N ASN A 159 2.11 -3.36 17.19
CA ASN A 159 1.67 -3.80 18.51
C ASN A 159 1.99 -5.29 18.75
N PHE A 160 1.87 -6.14 17.73
CA PHE A 160 2.28 -7.54 17.84
C PHE A 160 3.78 -7.70 18.08
N ALA A 161 4.60 -6.94 17.35
CA ALA A 161 6.06 -7.00 17.42
C ALA A 161 6.61 -6.59 18.80
N HIS A 162 5.95 -5.64 19.48
CA HIS A 162 6.31 -5.20 20.84
C HIS A 162 5.86 -6.15 21.95
N LYS A 163 5.06 -7.19 21.66
CA LYS A 163 4.61 -8.15 22.68
C LYS A 163 5.79 -8.89 23.29
N THR A 164 5.83 -8.92 24.62
CA THR A 164 6.80 -9.72 25.37
C THR A 164 6.47 -11.21 25.23
N GLY A 165 7.50 -12.03 25.02
CA GLY A 165 7.35 -13.49 24.99
C GLY A 165 7.11 -14.09 23.61
N ASN A 166 7.17 -13.30 22.55
CA ASN A 166 7.26 -13.79 21.17
C ASN A 166 8.47 -14.73 21.02
N LYS A 167 8.25 -15.89 20.40
CA LYS A 167 9.28 -16.92 20.23
C LYS A 167 9.42 -17.31 18.76
N TYR A 168 10.65 -17.39 18.31
CA TYR A 168 10.96 -17.99 17.02
C TYR A 168 10.60 -19.49 17.04
N PRO A 169 9.94 -20.05 16.02
CA PRO A 169 9.50 -19.39 14.78
C PRO A 169 8.04 -18.91 14.80
N ASN A 170 7.32 -19.06 15.92
CA ASN A 170 5.88 -18.80 16.01
C ASN A 170 5.49 -17.36 15.65
N TYR A 171 6.27 -16.36 16.07
CA TYR A 171 5.93 -14.96 15.78
C TYR A 171 5.87 -14.68 14.27
N ILE A 172 6.65 -15.39 13.45
CA ILE A 172 6.62 -15.24 11.99
C ILE A 172 5.29 -15.74 11.43
N LEU A 173 4.80 -16.87 11.93
CA LEU A 173 3.51 -17.42 11.52
C LEU A 173 2.36 -16.50 11.94
N GLU A 174 2.46 -15.91 13.12
CA GLU A 174 1.49 -14.94 13.63
C GLU A 174 1.50 -13.64 12.81
N GLU A 175 2.67 -13.10 12.46
CA GLU A 175 2.77 -11.96 11.53
C GLU A 175 2.10 -12.23 10.18
N ILE A 176 2.30 -13.43 9.61
CA ILE A 176 1.66 -13.84 8.34
C ILE A 176 0.13 -13.85 8.49
N GLU A 177 -0.39 -14.43 9.57
CA GLU A 177 -1.84 -14.45 9.81
C GLU A 177 -2.39 -13.04 10.08
N ILE A 178 -1.66 -12.16 10.76
CA ILE A 178 -2.07 -10.76 10.95
C ILE A 178 -2.23 -10.05 9.61
N VAL A 179 -1.23 -10.14 8.72
CA VAL A 179 -1.31 -9.49 7.40
C VAL A 179 -2.43 -10.10 6.55
N LYS A 180 -2.53 -11.43 6.54
CA LYS A 180 -3.59 -12.15 5.80
C LYS A 180 -4.98 -11.75 6.27
N ASN A 181 -5.21 -11.68 7.58
CA ASN A 181 -6.49 -11.27 8.15
C ASN A 181 -6.78 -9.79 7.85
N ALA A 182 -5.77 -8.91 7.95
CA ALA A 182 -5.94 -7.51 7.57
C ALA A 182 -6.37 -7.35 6.11
N ILE A 183 -5.76 -8.09 5.17
CA ILE A 183 -6.20 -8.11 3.77
C ILE A 183 -7.62 -8.67 3.65
N HIS A 184 -7.94 -9.77 4.34
CA HIS A 184 -9.28 -10.35 4.32
C HIS A 184 -10.36 -9.37 4.81
N ASP A 185 -10.10 -8.65 5.89
CA ASP A 185 -11.03 -7.65 6.45
C ASP A 185 -11.25 -6.49 5.47
N ILE A 186 -10.17 -5.99 4.86
CA ILE A 186 -10.24 -4.96 3.81
C ILE A 186 -11.12 -5.41 2.66
N LEU A 187 -10.96 -6.66 2.21
CA LEU A 187 -11.71 -7.22 1.08
C LEU A 187 -13.15 -7.58 1.44
N THR A 188 -13.47 -7.82 2.71
CA THR A 188 -14.85 -8.04 3.16
C THR A 188 -15.65 -6.74 3.13
N GLU A 189 -15.02 -5.63 3.51
CA GLU A 189 -15.60 -4.28 3.43
C GLU A 189 -15.50 -3.65 2.03
N TYR A 190 -14.90 -4.37 1.08
CA TYR A 190 -14.66 -3.91 -0.27
C TYR A 190 -15.94 -3.88 -1.10
N ALA A 191 -16.58 -2.71 -1.15
CA ALA A 191 -17.80 -2.48 -1.92
C ALA A 191 -17.54 -2.07 -3.39
N GLY A 192 -16.50 -2.63 -4.03
CA GLY A 192 -16.11 -2.31 -5.41
C GLY A 192 -15.50 -0.92 -5.62
N LYS A 193 -15.21 -0.21 -4.53
CA LYS A 193 -14.55 1.12 -4.52
C LYS A 193 -13.10 1.01 -4.96
N LYS A 194 -12.50 2.09 -5.46
CA LYS A 194 -11.04 2.13 -5.58
C LYS A 194 -10.42 2.46 -4.23
N ILE A 195 -9.48 1.63 -3.76
CA ILE A 195 -8.87 1.76 -2.44
C ILE A 195 -7.35 1.80 -2.54
N ALA A 196 -6.72 2.41 -1.54
CA ALA A 196 -5.29 2.31 -1.30
C ALA A 196 -5.02 1.66 0.05
N ILE A 197 -4.08 0.72 0.08
CA ILE A 197 -3.48 0.21 1.32
C ILE A 197 -2.12 0.89 1.47
N VAL A 198 -1.90 1.57 2.59
CA VAL A 198 -0.69 2.33 2.91
C VAL A 198 -0.13 1.92 4.28
N SER A 199 1.14 2.27 4.52
CA SER A 199 1.79 2.12 5.82
C SER A 199 2.51 3.40 6.23
N ASP A 200 2.70 3.57 7.53
CA ASP A 200 3.42 4.65 8.17
C ASP A 200 4.91 4.33 8.37
N HIS A 201 5.22 3.07 8.68
CA HIS A 201 6.58 2.51 8.69
C HIS A 201 6.54 0.99 8.49
N GLY A 202 7.72 0.38 8.32
CA GLY A 202 7.90 -1.07 8.44
C GLY A 202 8.56 -1.45 9.76
N LEU A 203 9.04 -2.69 9.84
CA LEU A 203 9.66 -3.28 11.03
C LEU A 203 10.92 -4.06 10.65
N THR A 204 11.96 -3.96 11.46
CA THR A 204 13.16 -4.79 11.36
C THR A 204 13.17 -5.89 12.41
N ALA A 205 13.17 -7.14 11.95
CA ALA A 205 13.31 -8.32 12.80
C ALA A 205 14.77 -8.64 13.13
N LEU A 206 15.73 -8.07 12.38
CA LEU A 206 17.15 -8.46 12.46
C LEU A 206 17.90 -7.73 13.58
N SER A 207 17.39 -6.61 14.07
CA SER A 207 18.04 -5.86 15.15
C SER A 207 18.17 -6.67 16.45
N GLN A 208 17.27 -7.63 16.72
CA GLN A 208 17.37 -8.56 17.85
C GLN A 208 18.62 -9.46 17.79
N LEU A 209 19.15 -9.69 16.58
CA LEU A 209 20.30 -10.55 16.32
C LEU A 209 21.62 -9.79 16.38
N CYS A 210 21.57 -8.47 16.47
CA CYS A 210 22.74 -7.60 16.63
C CYS A 210 22.97 -7.25 18.10
N ASP A 211 24.19 -6.86 18.41
CA ASP A 211 24.50 -6.27 19.72
C ASP A 211 24.12 -4.78 19.72
N GLY A 212 23.87 -4.26 20.92
CA GLY A 212 23.67 -2.83 21.12
C GLY A 212 25.01 -2.08 21.22
N LEU A 213 25.07 -0.88 20.67
CA LEU A 213 26.25 -0.02 20.74
C LEU A 213 26.48 0.56 22.15
N ASN A 214 25.48 0.50 23.03
CA ASN A 214 25.53 1.00 24.40
C ASN A 214 26.08 2.43 24.49
N MET A 215 25.59 3.32 23.62
CA MET A 215 26.04 4.72 23.60
C MET A 215 25.83 5.40 24.96
N ALA A 216 26.83 6.14 25.41
CA ALA A 216 26.76 6.90 26.65
C ALA A 216 26.06 8.26 26.44
N GLY A 217 25.39 8.76 27.49
CA GLY A 217 24.79 10.10 27.49
C GLY A 217 23.53 10.22 26.62
N VAL A 218 22.85 9.11 26.35
CA VAL A 218 21.60 9.08 25.59
C VAL A 218 20.50 8.35 26.35
N THR A 219 19.25 8.71 26.09
CA THR A 219 18.07 7.94 26.51
C THR A 219 17.58 7.11 25.34
N SER A 220 17.32 5.83 25.59
CA SER A 220 16.79 4.91 24.59
C SER A 220 15.32 5.18 24.30
N ASP A 221 14.96 5.04 23.04
CA ASP A 221 13.58 5.09 22.56
C ASP A 221 13.43 4.00 21.48
N HIS A 222 12.24 3.39 21.35
CA HIS A 222 11.97 2.32 20.39
C HIS A 222 13.06 1.22 20.36
N SER A 223 13.36 0.63 21.52
CA SER A 223 14.39 -0.40 21.68
C SER A 223 15.80 0.00 21.18
N GLY A 224 16.09 1.30 21.19
CA GLY A 224 17.39 1.87 20.82
C GLY A 224 17.59 2.02 19.31
N ARG A 225 16.54 1.78 18.51
CA ARG A 225 16.50 2.26 17.13
C ARG A 225 16.51 3.79 17.08
N ILE A 226 16.00 4.42 18.13
CA ILE A 226 16.09 5.85 18.40
C ILE A 226 16.88 6.07 19.69
N ALA A 227 17.74 7.09 19.69
CA ALA A 227 18.41 7.56 20.89
C ALA A 227 18.32 9.08 20.97
N LYS A 228 18.03 9.62 22.15
CA LYS A 228 17.96 11.08 22.38
C LYS A 228 19.10 11.52 23.28
N ARG A 229 19.88 12.50 22.86
CA ARG A 229 21.02 13.02 23.64
C ARG A 229 20.52 13.76 24.87
N THR A 230 21.15 13.47 26.01
CA THR A 230 20.76 14.06 27.31
C THR A 230 21.32 15.46 27.54
N ILE A 231 22.49 15.77 26.95
CA ILE A 231 23.17 17.05 27.09
C ILE A 231 23.80 17.46 25.76
N GLY A 232 23.51 18.68 25.31
CA GLY A 232 24.08 19.26 24.10
C GLY A 232 23.52 18.67 22.80
N LYS A 233 24.05 19.14 21.66
CA LYS A 233 23.66 18.69 20.32
C LYS A 233 24.38 17.41 19.92
N CYS A 234 23.76 16.60 19.08
CA CYS A 234 24.38 15.44 18.46
C CYS A 234 25.40 15.86 17.41
N VAL A 235 26.49 15.10 17.31
CA VAL A 235 27.46 15.21 16.20
C VAL A 235 27.27 13.98 15.34
N SER A 236 27.18 14.16 14.03
CA SER A 236 26.97 13.05 13.09
C SER A 236 28.10 12.02 13.19
N ASN A 237 27.73 10.74 13.01
CA ASN A 237 28.63 9.60 12.96
C ASN A 237 28.18 8.63 11.85
N THR A 238 28.89 7.52 11.66
CA THR A 238 28.57 6.44 10.72
C THR A 238 27.44 5.52 11.19
N ASP A 239 27.06 5.59 12.47
CA ASP A 239 26.13 4.64 13.10
C ASP A 239 24.69 5.15 13.16
N PHE A 240 24.50 6.47 13.07
CA PHE A 240 23.19 7.12 13.15
C PHE A 240 23.10 8.36 12.27
N VAL A 241 21.87 8.73 11.92
CA VAL A 241 21.52 10.04 11.38
C VAL A 241 20.95 10.91 12.50
N VAL A 242 21.27 12.21 12.49
CA VAL A 242 20.73 13.19 13.43
C VAL A 242 19.49 13.83 12.82
N CYS A 243 18.38 13.84 13.56
CA CYS A 243 17.13 14.49 13.15
C CYS A 243 17.24 16.02 13.21
N GLU A 244 16.25 16.71 12.64
CA GLU A 244 16.22 18.19 12.57
C GLU A 244 16.25 18.89 13.93
N ASP A 245 15.80 18.22 14.99
CA ASP A 245 15.84 18.72 16.37
C ASP A 245 17.25 18.73 17.00
N GLU A 246 18.25 18.21 16.27
CA GLU A 246 19.66 18.11 16.64
C GLU A 246 19.95 17.28 17.91
N ILE A 247 18.94 16.62 18.49
CA ILE A 247 19.07 15.82 19.72
C ILE A 247 18.60 14.38 19.54
N THR A 248 17.75 14.11 18.55
CA THR A 248 17.26 12.78 18.22
C THR A 248 18.17 12.12 17.17
N MET A 249 18.51 10.86 17.38
CA MET A 249 19.35 10.05 16.52
C MET A 249 18.59 8.79 16.10
N CYS A 250 18.65 8.44 14.81
CA CYS A 250 18.06 7.20 14.28
C CYS A 250 19.18 6.27 13.81
N ALA A 251 19.11 5.00 14.22
CA ALA A 251 20.08 3.98 13.84
C ALA A 251 20.14 3.81 12.31
N LEU A 252 21.33 3.91 11.73
CA LEU A 252 21.53 3.71 10.30
C LEU A 252 21.51 2.23 9.89
N ARG A 253 21.79 1.30 10.81
CA ARG A 253 21.93 -0.13 10.52
C ARG A 253 21.18 -0.95 11.57
N HIS A 254 21.28 -2.28 11.54
CA HIS A 254 20.52 -3.16 12.45
C HIS A 254 20.98 -3.09 13.92
N GLU A 255 22.19 -2.61 14.17
CA GLU A 255 22.67 -2.35 15.52
C GLU A 255 21.78 -1.31 16.22
N SER A 256 21.35 -1.60 17.45
CA SER A 256 20.69 -0.62 18.32
C SER A 256 21.73 0.37 18.83
N LEU A 257 21.39 1.66 18.89
CA LEU A 257 22.25 2.70 19.47
C LEU A 257 22.42 2.53 20.98
N CYS A 258 21.46 1.88 21.63
CA CYS A 258 21.43 1.66 23.07
C CYS A 258 21.71 0.20 23.40
N GLY A 259 20.92 -0.40 24.30
CA GLY A 259 21.03 -1.82 24.63
C GLY A 259 20.55 -2.72 23.49
N LYS A 260 20.88 -4.01 23.59
CA LYS A 260 20.43 -5.04 22.66
C LYS A 260 18.91 -5.11 22.60
N VAL A 261 18.37 -5.22 21.38
CA VAL A 261 16.93 -5.44 21.18
C VAL A 261 16.55 -6.82 21.74
N PRO A 262 15.48 -6.95 22.53
CA PRO A 262 15.04 -8.23 23.06
C PRO A 262 14.79 -9.28 21.97
N VAL A 263 15.20 -10.52 22.26
CA VAL A 263 14.94 -11.67 21.36
C VAL A 263 13.44 -11.87 21.21
N GLY A 264 12.99 -12.13 19.99
CA GLY A 264 11.60 -12.31 19.61
C GLY A 264 10.88 -11.02 19.20
N GLN A 265 11.55 -9.86 19.23
CA GLN A 265 10.94 -8.59 18.86
C GLN A 265 11.44 -8.07 17.51
N SER A 266 10.48 -7.72 16.65
CA SER A 266 10.72 -6.80 15.55
C SER A 266 10.57 -5.37 16.08
N VAL A 267 11.33 -4.42 15.58
CA VAL A 267 11.36 -3.03 16.08
C VAL A 267 11.42 -2.04 14.93
N HIS A 268 11.19 -0.76 15.20
CA HIS A 268 11.21 0.33 14.21
C HIS A 268 11.79 1.61 14.83
N GLY A 269 11.82 2.70 14.06
CA GLY A 269 12.36 4.00 14.46
C GLY A 269 13.69 4.34 13.80
N GLY A 270 14.40 3.33 13.27
CA GLY A 270 15.67 3.49 12.58
C GLY A 270 15.52 3.76 11.07
N CYS A 271 16.61 3.52 10.34
CA CYS A 271 16.78 3.85 8.93
C CYS A 271 17.08 2.64 8.04
N THR A 272 16.91 1.40 8.52
CA THR A 272 17.09 0.26 7.62
C THR A 272 15.99 0.25 6.55
N PRO A 273 16.24 -0.28 5.35
CA PRO A 273 15.27 -0.18 4.26
C PRO A 273 13.91 -0.82 4.58
N GLU A 274 13.88 -1.90 5.35
CA GLU A 274 12.64 -2.52 5.82
C GLU A 274 11.89 -1.70 6.88
N GLU A 275 12.53 -0.74 7.55
CA GLU A 275 11.88 0.21 8.47
C GLU A 275 11.31 1.41 7.71
N VAL A 276 12.07 1.99 6.78
CA VAL A 276 11.72 3.27 6.14
C VAL A 276 11.03 3.14 4.79
N LEU A 277 11.07 1.98 4.13
CA LEU A 277 10.36 1.77 2.88
C LEU A 277 9.06 1.04 3.13
N VAL A 278 7.98 1.64 2.66
CA VAL A 278 6.61 1.17 2.87
C VAL A 278 5.91 0.90 1.53
N PRO A 279 5.07 -0.14 1.45
CA PRO A 279 4.35 -0.44 0.23
C PRO A 279 3.08 0.41 0.12
N ILE A 280 2.66 0.65 -1.12
CA ILE A 280 1.34 1.18 -1.45
C ILE A 280 0.70 0.22 -2.45
N PHE A 281 -0.51 -0.26 -2.16
CA PHE A 281 -1.29 -1.09 -3.08
C PHE A 281 -2.52 -0.33 -3.53
N ILE A 282 -2.74 -0.24 -4.85
CA ILE A 282 -3.97 0.34 -5.42
C ILE A 282 -4.83 -0.79 -5.95
N ILE A 283 -6.02 -0.93 -5.37
CA ILE A 283 -6.97 -2.01 -5.67
C ILE A 283 -8.25 -1.39 -6.21
N SER A 284 -8.82 -1.97 -7.27
CA SER A 284 -10.13 -1.53 -7.77
C SER A 284 -10.91 -2.62 -8.47
N SER A 285 -12.17 -2.33 -8.79
CA SER A 285 -13.13 -3.29 -9.35
C SER A 285 -12.98 -3.47 -10.86
N GLN A 286 -12.03 -2.75 -11.43
CA GLN A 286 -11.74 -2.74 -12.85
C GLN A 286 -10.26 -3.04 -13.06
N PRO A 287 -9.92 -3.92 -14.01
CA PRO A 287 -8.54 -4.11 -14.40
C PRO A 287 -8.01 -2.86 -15.12
N ASN A 288 -6.69 -2.66 -15.04
CA ASN A 288 -5.90 -1.59 -15.64
C ASN A 288 -5.77 -0.31 -14.80
N VAL A 289 -4.61 0.34 -14.96
CA VAL A 289 -4.24 1.60 -14.28
C VAL A 289 -5.03 2.77 -14.87
N LYS A 290 -6.27 2.94 -14.42
CA LYS A 290 -7.03 4.16 -14.65
C LYS A 290 -6.84 5.06 -13.44
N ASN A 291 -6.50 6.33 -13.64
CA ASN A 291 -6.48 7.35 -12.58
C ASN A 291 -7.85 8.05 -12.42
N TRP A 292 -8.90 7.36 -12.84
CA TRP A 292 -10.29 7.75 -12.67
C TRP A 292 -11.12 6.51 -12.36
N THR A 293 -12.31 6.70 -11.81
CA THR A 293 -13.32 5.65 -11.63
C THR A 293 -14.64 6.16 -12.14
N ALA A 294 -15.46 5.28 -12.71
CA ALA A 294 -16.84 5.59 -13.05
C ALA A 294 -17.76 4.45 -12.65
N LYS A 295 -18.87 4.80 -12.01
CA LYS A 295 -19.96 3.89 -11.71
C LYS A 295 -21.24 4.45 -12.33
N LEU A 296 -21.87 3.66 -13.19
CA LEU A 296 -23.22 3.96 -13.67
C LEU A 296 -24.19 3.85 -12.49
N ILE A 297 -24.92 4.92 -12.20
CA ILE A 297 -25.81 4.99 -11.02
C ILE A 297 -27.04 4.11 -11.24
N ARG A 298 -27.58 4.13 -12.46
CA ARG A 298 -28.73 3.33 -12.89
C ARG A 298 -28.52 2.86 -14.32
N ASN A 299 -28.75 1.57 -14.57
CA ASN A 299 -28.68 1.01 -15.92
C ASN A 299 -30.04 1.00 -16.63
N GLU A 300 -31.16 1.10 -15.91
CA GLU A 300 -32.50 1.25 -16.47
C GLU A 300 -32.78 2.69 -16.90
N ILE A 301 -33.00 2.90 -18.20
CA ILE A 301 -33.22 4.21 -18.81
C ILE A 301 -34.63 4.26 -19.41
N SER A 302 -35.42 5.25 -18.97
CA SER A 302 -36.78 5.48 -19.48
C SER A 302 -36.76 6.35 -20.74
N GLY A 303 -37.64 6.06 -21.70
CA GLY A 303 -37.92 6.95 -22.84
C GLY A 303 -38.34 8.36 -22.45
N THR A 304 -38.98 8.53 -21.29
CA THR A 304 -39.43 9.86 -20.81
C THR A 304 -38.30 10.71 -20.24
N ASN A 305 -37.23 10.09 -19.74
CA ASN A 305 -36.05 10.77 -19.24
C ASN A 305 -34.77 10.02 -19.65
N PRO A 306 -34.37 10.14 -20.93
CA PRO A 306 -33.32 9.32 -21.51
C PRO A 306 -31.93 9.87 -21.19
N VAL A 307 -31.57 9.99 -19.91
CA VAL A 307 -30.25 10.46 -19.48
C VAL A 307 -29.54 9.36 -18.70
N VAL A 308 -28.21 9.31 -18.82
CA VAL A 308 -27.38 8.45 -17.96
C VAL A 308 -26.71 9.28 -16.89
N GLU A 309 -26.62 8.71 -15.70
CA GLU A 309 -25.96 9.33 -14.56
C GLU A 309 -24.78 8.47 -14.11
N TYR A 310 -23.62 9.10 -13.98
CA TYR A 310 -22.40 8.45 -13.49
C TYR A 310 -21.92 9.14 -12.23
N SER A 311 -21.45 8.33 -11.27
CA SER A 311 -20.54 8.79 -10.22
C SER A 311 -19.12 8.63 -10.74
N ILE A 312 -18.42 9.73 -11.03
CA ILE A 312 -17.07 9.74 -11.61
C ILE A 312 -16.07 10.44 -10.70
N SER A 313 -14.96 9.78 -10.36
CA SER A 313 -13.88 10.36 -9.53
C SER A 313 -12.55 10.39 -10.30
N GLY A 314 -11.62 11.27 -9.91
CA GLY A 314 -10.30 11.39 -10.55
C GLY A 314 -10.21 12.32 -11.77
N LEU A 315 -11.21 13.20 -11.94
CA LEU A 315 -11.20 14.21 -13.00
C LEU A 315 -10.58 15.49 -12.48
N SER A 316 -9.78 16.12 -13.31
CA SER A 316 -9.31 17.50 -13.17
C SER A 316 -10.37 18.46 -13.74
N SER A 317 -10.27 19.75 -13.40
CA SER A 317 -11.18 20.78 -13.93
C SER A 317 -11.13 20.96 -15.45
N SER A 318 -10.07 20.45 -16.11
CA SER A 318 -9.92 20.47 -17.57
C SER A 318 -10.49 19.23 -18.26
N ASP A 319 -10.86 18.18 -17.52
CA ASP A 319 -11.41 16.97 -18.12
C ASP A 319 -12.88 17.17 -18.47
N ILE A 320 -13.23 16.93 -19.72
CA ILE A 320 -14.60 17.01 -20.24
C ILE A 320 -15.05 15.57 -20.58
N PRO A 321 -15.69 14.86 -19.65
CA PRO A 321 -16.17 13.51 -19.90
C PRO A 321 -17.37 13.55 -20.85
N PHE A 322 -17.51 12.52 -21.69
CA PHE A 322 -18.64 12.37 -22.60
C PHE A 322 -18.98 10.90 -22.82
N VAL A 323 -20.19 10.62 -23.29
CA VAL A 323 -20.61 9.27 -23.66
C VAL A 323 -20.85 9.17 -25.17
N MET A 324 -20.48 8.02 -25.73
CA MET A 324 -20.86 7.61 -27.08
C MET A 324 -21.99 6.60 -26.97
N TYR A 325 -23.14 6.93 -27.55
CA TYR A 325 -24.30 6.04 -27.65
C TYR A 325 -24.83 6.06 -29.07
N ASN A 326 -24.99 4.88 -29.70
CA ASN A 326 -25.38 4.75 -31.10
C ASN A 326 -24.59 5.68 -32.05
N ASN A 327 -23.26 5.64 -31.95
CA ASN A 327 -22.33 6.48 -32.73
C ASN A 327 -22.51 8.00 -32.59
N LYS A 328 -23.32 8.46 -31.63
CA LYS A 328 -23.49 9.88 -31.30
C LYS A 328 -22.81 10.20 -29.97
N ARG A 329 -22.21 11.38 -29.90
CA ARG A 329 -21.58 11.94 -28.71
C ARG A 329 -22.60 12.73 -27.90
N TYR A 330 -22.59 12.55 -26.59
CA TYR A 330 -23.39 13.30 -25.62
C TYR A 330 -22.47 13.77 -24.50
N GLU A 331 -22.46 15.07 -24.21
CA GLU A 331 -21.58 15.61 -23.16
C GLU A 331 -22.12 15.24 -21.78
N LEU A 332 -21.20 15.10 -20.82
CA LEU A 332 -21.56 14.91 -19.41
C LEU A 332 -21.33 16.21 -18.64
N THR A 333 -22.37 16.70 -17.97
CA THR A 333 -22.30 17.89 -17.13
C THR A 333 -22.23 17.50 -15.66
N LEU A 334 -21.26 18.06 -14.93
CA LEU A 334 -21.19 17.91 -13.47
C LEU A 334 -22.37 18.63 -12.82
N GLN A 335 -23.17 17.89 -12.05
CA GLN A 335 -24.29 18.46 -11.30
C GLN A 335 -23.88 18.80 -9.87
N LYS A 336 -23.46 17.78 -9.10
CA LYS A 336 -23.06 17.91 -7.70
C LYS A 336 -22.00 16.88 -7.34
N ASP A 337 -20.99 17.29 -6.59
CA ASP A 337 -19.88 16.48 -6.10
C ASP A 337 -19.15 15.73 -7.22
N ARG A 338 -19.55 14.47 -7.45
CA ARG A 338 -18.99 13.55 -8.45
C ARG A 338 -20.03 13.01 -9.42
N ILE A 339 -21.23 13.60 -9.44
CA ILE A 339 -22.36 13.13 -10.23
C ILE A 339 -22.40 13.89 -11.56
N TYR A 340 -22.21 13.14 -12.64
CA TYR A 340 -22.23 13.62 -14.01
C TYR A 340 -23.47 13.08 -14.74
N ILE A 341 -24.18 13.96 -15.44
CA ILE A 341 -25.40 13.60 -16.19
C ILE A 341 -25.21 13.93 -17.66
N SER A 342 -25.66 13.02 -18.53
CA SER A 342 -25.60 13.25 -19.98
C SER A 342 -26.67 14.21 -20.47
N ASP A 343 -26.43 14.80 -21.64
CA ASP A 343 -27.53 15.27 -22.48
C ASP A 343 -28.56 14.15 -22.73
N ARG A 344 -29.77 14.54 -23.13
CA ARG A 344 -30.83 13.57 -23.47
C ARG A 344 -30.39 12.69 -24.65
N LEU A 345 -30.33 11.39 -24.41
CA LEU A 345 -29.98 10.37 -25.38
C LEU A 345 -31.12 10.18 -26.38
N ASN A 346 -30.77 10.02 -27.65
CA ASN A 346 -31.69 9.51 -28.66
C ASN A 346 -31.71 7.98 -28.56
N LEU A 347 -32.56 7.44 -27.70
CA LEU A 347 -32.66 5.99 -27.46
C LEU A 347 -33.04 5.26 -28.75
N VAL A 348 -32.38 4.13 -28.99
CA VAL A 348 -32.67 3.25 -30.12
C VAL A 348 -32.89 1.84 -29.60
N GLU A 349 -33.98 1.24 -30.06
CA GLU A 349 -34.33 -0.13 -29.73
C GLU A 349 -33.18 -1.09 -30.08
N ASN A 350 -32.93 -2.08 -29.23
CA ASN A 350 -31.83 -3.06 -29.36
C ASN A 350 -30.39 -2.51 -29.21
N ILE A 351 -30.18 -1.22 -28.92
CA ILE A 351 -28.85 -0.68 -28.59
C ILE A 351 -28.71 -0.54 -27.08
N ALA A 352 -28.07 -1.52 -26.45
CA ALA A 352 -27.86 -1.56 -25.00
C ALA A 352 -26.50 -1.02 -24.55
N ASN A 353 -25.52 -0.88 -25.43
CA ASN A 353 -24.17 -0.47 -25.03
C ASN A 353 -24.02 1.05 -25.10
N ILE A 354 -23.40 1.61 -24.06
CA ILE A 354 -22.97 3.01 -24.02
C ILE A 354 -21.51 3.07 -23.58
N THR A 355 -20.71 3.92 -24.23
CA THR A 355 -19.27 4.03 -23.95
C THR A 355 -18.96 5.38 -23.34
N LEU A 356 -18.56 5.39 -22.07
CA LEU A 356 -18.00 6.55 -21.40
C LEU A 356 -16.57 6.80 -21.88
N ASN A 357 -16.24 8.04 -22.21
CA ASN A 357 -14.92 8.46 -22.66
C ASN A 357 -14.40 9.54 -21.71
N ILE A 358 -13.18 9.35 -21.20
CA ILE A 358 -12.48 10.28 -20.32
C ILE A 358 -11.02 10.36 -20.78
N ARG A 359 -10.59 11.54 -21.21
CA ARG A 359 -9.27 11.75 -21.83
C ARG A 359 -9.07 10.80 -23.04
N ASN A 360 -8.06 9.93 -22.97
CA ASN A 360 -7.72 8.96 -24.02
C ASN A 360 -8.21 7.54 -23.71
N ASP A 361 -9.05 7.37 -22.69
CA ASP A 361 -9.52 6.07 -22.21
C ASP A 361 -11.05 6.02 -22.26
N CYS A 362 -11.59 4.80 -22.38
CA CYS A 362 -13.01 4.57 -22.44
C CYS A 362 -13.46 3.35 -21.61
N GLN A 363 -14.73 3.33 -21.26
CA GLN A 363 -15.37 2.23 -20.56
C GLN A 363 -16.80 2.02 -21.06
N THR A 364 -17.13 0.79 -21.43
CA THR A 364 -18.45 0.42 -21.91
C THR A 364 -19.34 -0.07 -20.77
N PHE A 365 -20.57 0.41 -20.73
CA PHE A 365 -21.63 0.00 -19.82
C PHE A 365 -22.83 -0.54 -20.60
N LYS A 366 -23.61 -1.41 -19.95
CA LYS A 366 -24.87 -1.93 -20.49
C LYS A 366 -26.06 -1.20 -19.87
N LEU A 367 -26.97 -0.77 -20.72
CA LEU A 367 -28.24 -0.13 -20.41
C LEU A 367 -29.39 -1.13 -20.61
N GLN A 368 -30.46 -0.94 -19.84
CA GLN A 368 -31.76 -1.56 -20.03
C GLN A 368 -32.72 -0.44 -20.43
N ILE A 369 -33.23 -0.47 -21.66
CA ILE A 369 -34.02 0.63 -22.20
C ILE A 369 -35.50 0.26 -22.15
N ASN A 370 -36.27 1.06 -21.42
CA ASN A 370 -37.73 0.98 -21.39
C ASN A 370 -38.30 2.12 -22.25
N ILE A 371 -38.40 1.84 -23.55
CA ILE A 371 -39.22 2.65 -24.47
C ILE A 371 -40.65 2.17 -24.19
N GLY A 372 -41.53 3.06 -23.70
CA GLY A 372 -42.91 2.68 -23.39
C GLY A 372 -43.54 1.96 -24.58
N ALA A 373 -44.35 0.93 -24.31
CA ALA A 373 -45.00 0.11 -25.33
C ALA A 373 -45.60 0.99 -26.44
N GLU A 374 -45.34 0.64 -27.71
CA GLU A 374 -46.17 1.10 -28.82
C GLU A 374 -47.63 0.83 -28.40
N GLY A 375 -48.40 1.90 -28.24
CA GLY A 375 -49.82 1.77 -28.02
C GLY A 375 -50.38 1.09 -29.27
N ASP A 376 -50.83 -0.15 -29.13
CA ASP A 376 -51.72 -0.77 -30.10
C ASP A 376 -52.84 0.25 -30.37
N ASP A 377 -52.88 0.76 -31.60
CA ASP A 377 -53.90 1.67 -32.08
C ASP A 377 -55.21 0.89 -32.16
N LEU A 378 -55.90 0.80 -31.02
CA LEU A 378 -57.13 0.04 -30.79
C LEU A 378 -58.38 0.78 -31.31
N PHE A 379 -58.22 1.72 -32.24
CA PHE A 379 -59.32 2.43 -32.89
C PHE A 379 -59.38 2.10 -34.38
N ASN A 380 -59.71 0.85 -34.71
CA ASN A 380 -60.44 0.53 -35.93
C ASN A 380 -61.66 -0.32 -35.55
N ILE A 381 -62.77 0.36 -35.25
CA ILE A 381 -64.13 -0.21 -35.22
C ILE A 381 -64.83 0.22 -36.52
#